data_AF-N8YNV6-F1
#
_entry.id   AF-N8YNV6-F1
#
_cell.length_a   1.000
_cell.length_b   1.000
_cell.length_c   1.000
_cell.angle_alpha   90.00
_cell.angle_beta   90.00
_cell.angle_gamma   90.00
#
_symmetry.space_group_name_H-M   'P 1'
#
loop_
_entity.id
_entity.type
_entity.pdbx_description
1 polymer ?
#
loop_
_entity_poly.entity_id
_entity_poly.type
_entity_poly.pdbx_seq_one_letter_code
_entity_poly.pdbx_strand_id
1 'polypeptide(L)' 'MISETTQPSQMKIRVLDSDDHAWLKQHAENTDRSINYIVNQAIKLYKQIKGTEA' A
#
# COMPACT_ATOMS: atom_id res chain seq x y z
N MET A 1 -5.07 -26.16 21.60
CA MET A 1 -4.92 -24.70 21.71
C MET A 1 -4.99 -24.16 20.29
N ILE A 2 -5.96 -23.29 20.04
CA ILE A 2 -6.23 -22.71 18.72
C ILE A 2 -5.16 -21.65 18.41
N SER A 3 -4.28 -21.93 17.45
CA SER A 3 -3.46 -20.89 16.85
C SER A 3 -4.30 -20.23 15.76
N GLU A 4 -5.17 -19.29 16.14
CA GLU A 4 -5.79 -18.38 15.19
C GLU A 4 -4.69 -17.53 14.56
N THR A 5 -4.21 -17.94 13.38
CA THR A 5 -3.48 -17.05 12.48
C THR A 5 -4.45 -15.94 12.08
N THR A 6 -4.47 -14.85 12.85
CA THR A 6 -5.26 -13.66 12.55
C THR A 6 -4.81 -13.17 11.18
N GLN A 7 -5.57 -13.49 10.14
CA GLN A 7 -5.27 -12.98 8.81
C GLN A 7 -5.28 -11.45 8.90
N PRO A 8 -4.27 -10.76 8.35
CA PRO A 8 -4.25 -9.31 8.38
C PRO A 8 -5.53 -8.80 7.72
N SER A 9 -6.27 -7.97 8.44
CA SER A 9 -7.52 -7.40 7.95
C SER A 9 -7.28 -6.70 6.61
N GLN A 10 -8.00 -7.14 5.58
CA GLN A 10 -7.89 -6.55 4.25
C GLN A 10 -8.66 -5.22 4.21
N MET A 11 -7.93 -4.11 4.29
CA MET A 11 -8.50 -2.77 4.10
C MET A 11 -8.70 -2.48 2.62
N LYS A 12 -9.91 -2.09 2.23
CA LYS A 12 -10.18 -1.60 0.87
C LYS A 12 -9.69 -0.15 0.76
N ILE A 13 -8.63 0.06 -0.02
CA ILE A 13 -8.14 1.39 -0.35
C ILE A 13 -9.08 2.01 -1.38
N ARG A 14 -9.60 3.21 -1.11
CA ARG A 14 -10.29 4.04 -2.10
C ARG A 14 -9.37 5.18 -2.47
N VAL A 15 -8.95 5.23 -3.73
CA VAL A 15 -8.25 6.40 -4.27
C VAL A 15 -9.32 7.45 -4.56
N LEU A 16 -9.16 8.64 -3.97
CA LEU A 16 -10.19 9.69 -4.02
C LEU A 16 -10.13 10.50 -5.33
N ASP A 17 -8.95 10.53 -5.96
CA ASP A 17 -8.70 11.24 -7.20
C ASP A 17 -8.51 10.27 -8.38
N SER A 18 -9.15 10.59 -9.51
CA SER A 18 -9.12 9.74 -10.71
C SER A 18 -7.76 9.72 -11.40
N ASP A 19 -7.04 10.83 -11.39
CA ASP A 19 -5.73 10.95 -12.01
C ASP A 19 -4.69 10.18 -11.18
N ASP A 20 -4.77 10.26 -9.85
CA ASP A 20 -3.93 9.46 -8.95
C ASP A 20 -4.13 7.96 -9.15
N HIS A 21 -5.39 7.52 -9.35
CA HIS A 21 -5.69 6.12 -9.60
C HIS A 21 -5.16 5.65 -10.96
N ALA A 22 -5.28 6.48 -12.00
CA ALA A 22 -4.74 6.18 -13.33
C ALA A 22 -3.21 6.07 -13.29
N TRP A 23 -2.55 7.01 -12.62
CA TRP A 23 -1.11 6.98 -12.42
C TRP A 23 -0.65 5.74 -11.64
N LEU A 24 -1.33 5.41 -10.53
CA LEU A 24 -1.05 4.21 -9.71
C LEU A 24 -1.16 2.93 -10.53
N LYS A 25 -2.18 2.84 -11.39
CA LYS A 25 -2.38 1.68 -12.27
C LYS A 25 -1.26 1.56 -13.30
N GLN A 26 -0.90 2.66 -13.96
CA GLN A 26 0.19 2.66 -14.94
C GLN A 26 1.53 2.30 -14.29
N HIS A 27 1.79 2.81 -13.09
CA HIS A 27 3.01 2.50 -12.35
C HIS A 27 3.07 1.02 -11.91
N ALA A 28 1.94 0.45 -11.50
CA ALA A 28 1.78 -0.97 -11.18
C ALA A 28 2.12 -1.87 -12.39
N GLU A 29 1.57 -1.52 -13.55
CA GLU A 29 1.84 -2.24 -14.81
C GLU A 29 3.32 -2.15 -15.21
N ASN A 30 3.93 -0.96 -15.14
CA ASN A 30 5.34 -0.76 -15.50
C ASN A 30 6.32 -1.51 -14.59
N THR A 31 5.95 -1.74 -13.34
CA THR A 31 6.82 -2.38 -12.33
C THR A 31 6.53 -3.86 -12.12
N ASP A 32 5.55 -4.42 -12.83
CA ASP A 32 5.04 -5.78 -12.63
C ASP A 32 4.64 -6.05 -11.16
N ARG A 33 4.02 -5.05 -10.51
CA ARG A 33 3.59 -5.13 -9.10
C ARG A 33 2.12 -4.81 -8.97
N SER A 34 1.50 -5.32 -7.91
CA SER A 34 0.12 -4.95 -7.58
C SER A 34 0.06 -3.55 -6.97
N ILE A 35 -1.06 -2.84 -7.17
CA ILE A 35 -1.33 -1.55 -6.52
C ILE A 35 -1.20 -1.68 -4.99
N ASN A 36 -1.70 -2.77 -4.42
CA ASN A 36 -1.56 -3.05 -2.98
C ASN A 36 -0.09 -3.12 -2.53
N TYR A 37 0.79 -3.72 -3.34
CA TYR A 37 2.21 -3.76 -3.04
C TYR A 37 2.81 -2.35 -3.02
N ILE A 38 2.52 -1.53 -4.04
CA ILE A 38 3.02 -0.16 -4.15
C ILE A 38 2.56 0.69 -2.97
N VAL A 39 1.27 0.65 -2.63
CA VAL A 39 0.72 1.42 -1.51
C VAL A 39 1.35 0.97 -0.18
N ASN A 40 1.50 -0.33 0.05
CA ASN A 40 2.16 -0.82 1.25
C ASN A 40 3.62 -0.36 1.36
N GLN A 41 4.35 -0.29 0.24
CA GLN A 41 5.71 0.24 0.24
C GLN A 41 5.74 1.75 0.51
N ALA A 42 4.84 2.52 -0.10
CA ALA A 42 4.71 3.95 0.17
C ALA A 42 4.44 4.23 1.66
N ILE A 43 3.55 3.44 2.28
CA ILE A 43 3.26 3.55 3.73
C ILE A 43 4.52 3.24 4.56
N LYS A 44 5.30 2.21 4.23
CA LYS A 44 6.53 1.88 4.94
C LYS A 44 7.56 3.00 4.84
N LEU A 45 7.78 3.52 3.64
CA LEU A 45 8.70 4.63 3.39
C LEU A 45 8.25 5.88 4.15
N TYR A 46 6.96 6.21 4.14
CA TYR A 46 6.42 7.34 4.90
C TYR A 46 6.67 7.19 6.40
N LYS A 47 6.44 6.00 6.97
CA LYS A 47 6.75 5.71 8.38
C LYS A 47 8.24 5.82 8.69
N GLN A 48 9.11 5.40 7.79
CA GLN A 48 10.56 5.54 7.96
C GLN A 48 10.97 7.01 7.97
N ILE A 49 10.45 7.80 7.02
CA ILE A 49 10.73 9.25 6.96
C ILE A 49 10.25 9.93 8.24
N LYS A 50 8.99 9.71 8.64
CA LYS A 50 8.39 10.30 9.85
C LYS A 50 9.05 9.83 11.15
N GLY A 51 9.46 8.56 11.22
CA GLY A 51 10.19 8.02 12.36
C GLY A 51 11.65 8.48 12.43
N THR A 52 12.19 9.03 11.34
CA THR A 52 13.52 9.67 11.30
C THR A 52 13.46 11.14 11.74
N GLU A 53 12.26 11.72 11.80
CA GLU A 53 12.00 13.08 12.33
C GLU A 53 11.75 13.07 13.85
N ALA A 54 11.91 11.93 14.54
CA ALA A 54 11.67 11.74 15.97
C ALA A 54 12.96 11.48 16.76
#